data_AF-A0A8J3AA42-F1
#
_entry.id   AF-A0A8J3AA42-F1
#
_cell.length_a   1.000
_cell.length_b   1.000
_cell.length_c   1.000
_cell.angle_alpha   90.00
_cell.angle_beta   90.00
_cell.angle_gamma   90.00
#
_symmetry.space_group_name_H-M   'P 1'
#
loop_
_entity.id
_entity.type
_entity.pdbx_description
1 polymer ?
#
loop_
_entity_poly.entity_id
_entity_poly.type
_entity_poly.pdbx_seq_one_letter_code
_entity_poly.pdbx_strand_id
1 'polypeptide(L)'
;MAVPDAPRTATGAVDLDALVRACGPADLLESADGTGWSYVVPHTGVGLVDDGTRTRWHDAVDGGPDEDLGTDPFTAIDRVCDRLGVRPDAVDVDHDAGPAFTGGLVGALAYDLGHRVEHLPRRLADDRGLPHLWLQLADLVVAVAPARDRVLVVGRELTGRGDLARRAEALGHRLRAAPPATSVPVRSDDAPLTSSLDRRAHLAAVRAVLDHVAAGDVFQVNLTQRLTSRWEADLGALYRALRERSPAPFGAALPAVGLASVSPETFLRVDGRSVATRPIKGTRPRHRDPELDAALADDLATSVKDRAENVMVVDLERNDLGRVCVPGSVRVPELATVEAHPTVWHLVSTVSATLRDDVGYGELLRATFPCGSITGAPKIAAMRIIERLETARRGWYCGAVGFLSPGAARLSVAIRTATLHADGTVDYGAGGGIVADSDPADERHESFDKAAAFLRAVRARRPEQR
;
A
#
# COMPACT_ATOMS: atom_id res chain seq x y z
N MET A 1 -18.95 14.80 13.15
CA MET A 1 -19.88 14.38 14.23
C MET A 1 -19.21 13.31 15.09
N ALA A 2 -19.20 13.44 16.42
CA ALA A 2 -18.69 12.40 17.31
C ALA A 2 -19.71 11.26 17.53
N VAL A 3 -19.21 10.04 17.76
CA VAL A 3 -20.03 8.84 18.03
C VAL A 3 -19.63 8.25 19.39
N PRO A 4 -20.20 8.71 20.51
CA PRO A 4 -19.76 8.33 21.86
C PRO A 4 -20.03 6.86 22.19
N ASP A 5 -21.13 6.30 21.70
CA ASP A 5 -21.57 4.92 21.96
C ASP A 5 -21.19 3.97 20.81
N ALA A 6 -20.02 4.16 20.20
CA ALA A 6 -19.52 3.26 19.18
C ALA A 6 -19.27 1.84 19.76
N PRO A 7 -19.43 0.77 18.96
CA PRO A 7 -19.21 -0.60 19.40
C PRO A 7 -17.77 -0.77 19.90
N ARG A 8 -17.61 -1.53 20.99
CA ARG A 8 -16.33 -1.80 21.63
C ARG A 8 -16.06 -3.30 21.74
N THR A 9 -14.79 -3.65 21.64
CA THR A 9 -14.29 -5.01 21.88
C THR A 9 -14.34 -5.33 23.38
N ALA A 10 -14.06 -6.59 23.74
CA ALA A 10 -13.93 -7.00 25.14
C ALA A 10 -12.84 -6.24 25.92
N THR A 11 -11.85 -5.65 25.23
CA THR A 11 -10.79 -4.83 25.85
C THR A 11 -11.18 -3.36 26.00
N GLY A 12 -12.39 -2.97 25.57
CA GLY A 12 -12.88 -1.59 25.64
C GLY A 12 -12.41 -0.69 24.49
N ALA A 13 -11.59 -1.19 23.56
CA ALA A 13 -11.22 -0.46 22.35
C ALA A 13 -12.38 -0.42 21.34
N VAL A 14 -12.44 0.60 20.50
CA VAL A 14 -13.39 0.67 19.37
C VAL A 14 -13.21 -0.56 18.47
N ASP A 15 -14.33 -1.20 18.14
CA ASP A 15 -14.40 -2.41 17.33
C ASP A 15 -14.51 -2.06 15.83
N LEU A 16 -13.38 -2.08 15.12
CA LEU A 16 -13.32 -1.77 13.69
C LEU A 16 -14.19 -2.71 12.84
N ASP A 17 -14.28 -4.00 13.19
CA ASP A 17 -15.08 -4.97 12.44
C ASP A 17 -16.57 -4.67 12.58
N ALA A 18 -17.00 -4.25 13.77
CA ALA A 18 -18.36 -3.77 13.99
C ALA A 18 -18.67 -2.50 13.20
N LEU A 19 -17.74 -1.56 13.13
CA LEU A 19 -17.90 -0.36 12.30
C LEU A 19 -18.01 -0.70 10.81
N VAL A 20 -17.15 -1.59 10.29
CA VAL A 20 -17.19 -2.06 8.89
C VAL A 20 -18.55 -2.70 8.59
N ARG A 21 -19.00 -3.66 9.41
CA ARG A 21 -20.32 -4.29 9.21
C ARG A 21 -21.46 -3.29 9.30
N ALA A 22 -21.38 -2.33 10.21
CA ALA A 22 -22.39 -1.30 10.38
C ALA A 22 -22.47 -0.35 9.17
N CYS A 23 -21.37 -0.14 8.44
CA CYS A 23 -21.33 0.65 7.20
C CYS A 23 -21.92 -0.12 5.99
N GLY A 24 -21.82 -1.45 5.98
CA GLY A 24 -22.17 -2.29 4.83
C GLY A 24 -20.93 -2.51 3.95
N PRO A 25 -21.03 -2.48 2.60
CA PRO A 25 -19.86 -2.44 1.74
C PRO A 25 -19.00 -1.23 2.09
N ALA A 26 -17.79 -1.48 2.56
CA ALA A 26 -16.87 -0.44 3.03
C ALA A 26 -15.42 -0.89 2.87
N ASP A 27 -14.55 0.09 2.65
CA ASP A 27 -13.11 -0.09 2.73
C ASP A 27 -12.63 0.19 4.16
N LEU A 28 -11.52 -0.45 4.52
CA LEU A 28 -10.81 -0.21 5.77
C LEU A 28 -9.38 0.24 5.46
N LEU A 29 -8.97 1.38 6.01
CA LEU A 29 -7.57 1.78 6.15
C LEU A 29 -7.24 1.84 7.64
N GLU A 30 -6.35 0.97 8.12
CA GLU A 30 -6.01 0.87 9.55
C GLU A 30 -4.61 1.43 9.79
N SER A 31 -4.49 2.41 10.70
CA SER A 31 -3.21 2.70 11.35
C SER A 31 -3.07 1.74 12.53
N ALA A 32 -2.08 0.88 12.40
CA ALA A 32 -2.05 -0.39 13.09
C ALA A 32 -1.01 -0.43 14.23
N ASP A 33 -0.05 0.48 14.19
CA ASP A 33 0.89 0.83 15.26
C ASP A 33 0.31 1.85 16.25
N GLY A 34 -0.89 2.38 15.97
CA GLY A 34 -1.56 3.37 16.82
C GLY A 34 -0.93 4.75 16.73
N THR A 35 -0.08 5.01 15.73
CA THR A 35 0.54 6.33 15.50
C THR A 35 -0.36 7.27 14.69
N GLY A 36 -1.44 6.75 14.09
CA GLY A 36 -2.35 7.49 13.25
C GLY A 36 -3.82 7.05 13.39
N TRP A 37 -4.68 7.75 12.65
CA TRP A 37 -6.10 7.45 12.59
C TRP A 37 -6.38 6.23 11.70
N SER A 38 -7.42 5.47 12.04
CA SER A 38 -7.98 4.44 11.16
C SER A 38 -9.28 4.94 10.53
N TYR A 39 -9.61 4.45 9.34
CA TYR A 39 -10.74 4.93 8.55
C TYR A 39 -11.56 3.75 8.03
N VAL A 40 -12.86 3.79 8.28
CA VAL A 40 -13.85 2.94 7.60
C VAL A 40 -14.60 3.82 6.61
N VAL A 41 -14.60 3.43 5.34
CA VAL A 41 -15.09 4.26 4.23
C VAL A 41 -16.23 3.52 3.52
N PRO A 42 -17.49 3.91 3.75
CA PRO A 42 -18.64 3.32 3.06
C PRO A 42 -18.52 3.50 1.55
N HIS A 43 -18.88 2.47 0.78
CA HIS A 43 -18.84 2.54 -0.67
C HIS A 43 -19.91 3.48 -1.21
N THR A 44 -19.52 4.33 -2.15
CA THR A 44 -20.44 5.25 -2.84
C THR A 44 -20.92 4.72 -4.18
N GLY A 45 -20.21 3.74 -4.76
CA GLY A 45 -20.42 3.31 -6.15
C GLY A 45 -19.96 4.35 -7.16
N VAL A 46 -19.21 5.37 -6.72
CA VAL A 46 -18.68 6.45 -7.55
C VAL A 46 -17.17 6.44 -7.43
N GLY A 47 -16.45 6.55 -8.55
CA GLY A 47 -14.99 6.50 -8.51
C GLY A 47 -14.30 6.50 -9.87
N LEU A 48 -12.98 6.54 -9.81
CA LEU A 48 -12.07 6.50 -10.94
C LEU A 48 -11.49 5.09 -11.11
N VAL A 49 -11.62 4.51 -12.30
CA VAL A 49 -11.08 3.18 -12.62
C VAL A 49 -10.26 3.25 -13.90
N ASP A 50 -9.08 2.63 -13.92
CA ASP A 50 -8.31 2.38 -15.15
C ASP A 50 -8.24 0.88 -15.41
N ASP A 51 -8.69 0.44 -16.58
CA ASP A 51 -8.71 -0.98 -16.99
C ASP A 51 -7.41 -1.43 -17.66
N GLY A 52 -6.34 -0.64 -17.54
CA GLY A 52 -5.07 -0.85 -18.25
C GLY A 52 -5.07 -0.28 -19.66
N THR A 53 -6.20 0.16 -20.21
CA THR A 53 -6.32 0.81 -21.52
C THR A 53 -6.82 2.24 -21.41
N ARG A 54 -7.89 2.49 -20.65
CA ARG A 54 -8.52 3.80 -20.47
C ARG A 54 -8.93 4.01 -19.02
N THR A 55 -8.93 5.28 -18.63
CA THR A 55 -9.39 5.72 -17.33
C THR A 55 -10.80 6.30 -17.44
N ARG A 56 -11.69 5.89 -16.56
CA ARG A 56 -13.10 6.31 -16.55
C ARG A 56 -13.56 6.72 -15.16
N TRP A 57 -14.42 7.72 -15.11
CA TRP A 57 -15.18 8.05 -13.92
C TRP A 57 -16.53 7.32 -13.97
N HIS A 58 -16.71 6.40 -13.04
CA HIS A 58 -17.94 5.63 -12.85
C HIS A 58 -18.84 6.34 -11.82
N ASP A 59 -20.13 6.44 -12.12
CA ASP A 59 -21.13 6.97 -11.19
C ASP A 59 -22.39 6.11 -11.19
N ALA A 60 -22.42 5.10 -10.32
CA ALA A 60 -23.56 4.20 -10.19
C ALA A 60 -24.83 4.88 -9.65
N VAL A 61 -24.72 6.09 -9.06
CA VAL A 61 -25.84 6.76 -8.40
C VAL A 61 -26.65 7.57 -9.41
N ASP A 62 -25.98 8.30 -10.30
CA ASP A 62 -26.65 9.08 -11.33
C ASP A 62 -27.11 8.24 -12.53
N GLY A 63 -26.66 6.97 -12.61
CA GLY A 63 -27.11 5.98 -13.60
C GLY A 63 -26.75 6.32 -15.06
N GLY A 64 -25.93 7.35 -15.26
CA GLY A 64 -25.40 7.75 -16.56
C GLY A 64 -24.25 6.83 -17.04
N PRO A 65 -23.84 6.94 -18.31
CA PRO A 65 -22.66 6.22 -18.79
C PRO A 65 -21.39 6.74 -18.11
N ASP A 66 -20.42 5.85 -17.93
CA ASP A 66 -19.09 6.23 -17.43
C ASP A 66 -18.47 7.35 -18.28
N GLU A 67 -17.93 8.37 -17.61
CA GLU A 67 -17.20 9.45 -18.26
C GLU A 67 -15.79 8.97 -18.63
N ASP A 68 -15.45 9.02 -19.91
CA ASP A 68 -14.12 8.66 -20.43
C ASP A 68 -13.13 9.82 -20.22
N LEU A 69 -12.14 9.60 -19.37
CA LEU A 69 -11.13 10.60 -19.02
C LEU A 69 -9.83 10.44 -19.83
N GLY A 70 -9.80 9.50 -20.78
CA GLY A 70 -8.70 9.27 -21.70
C GLY A 70 -7.83 8.08 -21.32
N THR A 71 -6.57 8.09 -21.80
CA THR A 71 -5.62 6.98 -21.65
C THR A 71 -4.53 7.25 -20.62
N ASP A 72 -4.58 8.40 -19.96
CA ASP A 72 -3.58 8.86 -19.02
C ASP A 72 -4.21 8.97 -17.61
N PRO A 73 -3.99 7.96 -16.75
CA PRO A 73 -4.62 7.90 -15.44
C PRO A 73 -4.15 9.02 -14.51
N PHE A 74 -2.94 9.55 -14.67
CA PHE A 74 -2.42 10.61 -13.82
C PHE A 74 -3.09 11.95 -14.12
N THR A 75 -3.25 12.27 -15.42
CA THR A 75 -4.04 13.43 -15.83
C THR A 75 -5.50 13.29 -15.43
N ALA A 76 -6.07 12.08 -15.49
CA ALA A 76 -7.43 11.81 -15.05
C ALA A 76 -7.59 12.03 -13.53
N ILE A 77 -6.62 11.61 -12.71
CA ILE A 77 -6.57 11.89 -11.27
C ILE A 77 -6.60 13.40 -11.04
N ASP A 78 -5.73 14.18 -11.68
CA ASP A 78 -5.70 15.64 -11.47
C ASP A 78 -7.03 16.29 -11.90
N ARG A 79 -7.61 15.92 -13.05
CA ARG A 79 -8.91 16.45 -13.48
C ARG A 79 -10.02 16.19 -12.46
N VAL A 80 -10.08 14.99 -11.92
CA VAL A 80 -11.08 14.62 -10.91
C VAL A 80 -10.81 15.34 -9.59
N CYS A 81 -9.57 15.33 -9.11
CA CYS A 81 -9.15 16.04 -7.90
C CYS A 81 -9.49 17.53 -7.98
N ASP A 82 -9.23 18.16 -9.12
CA ASP A 82 -9.54 19.55 -9.40
C ASP A 82 -11.04 19.84 -9.34
N ARG A 83 -11.85 18.97 -9.96
CA ARG A 83 -13.32 19.05 -9.92
C ARG A 83 -13.88 18.91 -8.50
N LEU A 84 -13.26 18.08 -7.67
CA LEU A 84 -13.70 17.79 -6.30
C LEU A 84 -13.07 18.71 -5.24
N GLY A 85 -12.14 19.59 -5.61
CA GLY A 85 -11.38 20.41 -4.65
C GLY A 85 -10.40 19.61 -3.78
N VAL A 86 -9.99 18.42 -4.23
CA VAL A 86 -9.05 17.52 -3.53
C VAL A 86 -7.64 17.82 -4.00
N ARG A 87 -7.05 18.92 -3.49
CA ARG A 87 -5.69 19.37 -3.87
C ARG A 87 -4.73 19.39 -2.68
N PRO A 88 -3.40 19.29 -2.91
CA PRO A 88 -2.40 19.41 -1.85
C PRO A 88 -2.45 20.75 -1.10
N ASP A 89 -2.78 21.86 -1.75
CA ASP A 89 -2.87 23.19 -1.13
C ASP A 89 -4.22 23.55 -0.54
N ALA A 90 -5.20 22.66 -0.61
CA ALA A 90 -6.49 22.91 0.00
C ALA A 90 -6.29 23.10 1.52
N VAL A 91 -6.60 24.30 2.01
CA VAL A 91 -6.49 24.66 3.42
C VAL A 91 -7.65 24.02 4.16
N ASP A 92 -7.42 22.85 4.76
CA ASP A 92 -8.45 22.19 5.54
C ASP A 92 -7.93 21.68 6.87
N VAL A 93 -8.32 22.42 7.92
CA VAL A 93 -8.22 22.11 9.35
C VAL A 93 -6.82 21.85 9.88
N ASP A 94 -6.62 22.21 11.15
CA ASP A 94 -5.38 21.94 11.88
C ASP A 94 -5.16 20.42 11.98
N HIS A 95 -4.33 19.86 11.08
CA HIS A 95 -4.03 18.42 11.01
C HIS A 95 -3.34 17.90 12.28
N ASP A 96 -2.76 18.78 13.09
CA ASP A 96 -2.09 18.41 14.33
C ASP A 96 -3.05 17.87 15.40
N ALA A 97 -4.38 18.03 15.24
CA ALA A 97 -5.39 17.56 16.20
C ALA A 97 -6.49 16.64 15.62
N GLY A 98 -6.61 16.53 14.29
CA GLY A 98 -7.74 15.88 13.60
C GLY A 98 -7.36 14.71 12.67
N PRO A 99 -8.35 14.01 12.09
CA PRO A 99 -8.10 13.01 11.05
C PRO A 99 -7.58 13.69 9.77
N ALA A 100 -6.52 13.15 9.18
CA ALA A 100 -5.96 13.63 7.91
C ALA A 100 -6.87 13.31 6.72
N PHE A 101 -7.67 12.24 6.79
CA PHE A 101 -8.65 11.92 5.76
C PHE A 101 -10.03 12.48 6.12
N THR A 102 -10.43 13.56 5.45
CA THR A 102 -11.72 14.25 5.69
C THR A 102 -12.71 14.08 4.54
N GLY A 103 -12.42 13.14 3.64
CA GLY A 103 -13.11 12.93 2.37
C GLY A 103 -12.18 13.15 1.18
N GLY A 104 -12.55 12.63 0.01
CA GLY A 104 -11.76 12.71 -1.21
C GLY A 104 -11.80 11.39 -1.98
N LEU A 105 -10.63 10.83 -2.29
CA LEU A 105 -10.48 9.57 -3.01
C LEU A 105 -9.72 8.54 -2.16
N VAL A 106 -10.17 7.30 -2.14
CA VAL A 106 -9.47 6.17 -1.48
C VAL A 106 -9.37 4.99 -2.43
N GLY A 107 -8.24 4.29 -2.40
CA GLY A 107 -8.09 3.06 -3.17
C GLY A 107 -6.64 2.66 -3.42
N ALA A 108 -6.38 2.12 -4.61
CA ALA A 108 -5.11 1.49 -4.94
C ALA A 108 -4.65 1.76 -6.39
N LEU A 109 -3.33 1.73 -6.55
CA LEU A 109 -2.60 1.84 -7.80
C LEU A 109 -1.83 0.53 -8.01
N ALA A 110 -2.05 -0.16 -9.11
CA ALA A 110 -1.29 -1.36 -9.46
C ALA A 110 0.12 -0.99 -9.92
N TYR A 111 1.10 -1.87 -9.68
CA TYR A 111 2.47 -1.72 -10.20
C TYR A 111 2.49 -1.52 -11.72
N ASP A 112 1.57 -2.17 -12.43
CA ASP A 112 1.44 -2.13 -13.89
C ASP A 112 1.11 -0.71 -14.44
N LEU A 113 0.68 0.24 -13.60
CA LEU A 113 0.63 1.66 -13.97
C LEU A 113 2.01 2.23 -14.32
N GLY A 114 3.11 1.61 -13.88
CA GLY A 114 4.47 1.98 -14.27
C GLY A 114 4.68 1.98 -15.79
N HIS A 115 3.95 1.14 -16.55
CA HIS A 115 3.99 1.15 -18.02
C HIS A 115 3.31 2.38 -18.66
N ARG A 116 2.67 3.25 -17.87
CA ARG A 116 2.13 4.55 -18.29
C ARG A 116 3.10 5.69 -18.00
N VAL A 117 4.02 5.50 -17.06
CA VAL A 117 5.08 6.46 -16.73
C VAL A 117 6.29 6.23 -17.63
N GLU A 118 6.70 4.97 -17.79
CA GLU A 118 7.94 4.60 -18.46
C GLU A 118 7.71 3.77 -19.74
N HIS A 119 8.58 3.96 -20.74
CA HIS A 119 8.55 3.17 -21.96
C HIS A 119 9.23 1.80 -21.75
N LEU A 120 8.38 0.83 -21.41
CA LEU A 120 8.78 -0.55 -21.08
C LEU A 120 8.19 -1.56 -22.07
N PRO A 121 8.86 -2.70 -22.31
CA PRO A 121 8.25 -3.83 -23.00
C PRO A 121 6.96 -4.27 -22.31
N ARG A 122 6.04 -4.88 -23.05
CA ARG A 122 4.81 -5.50 -22.53
C ARG A 122 4.77 -6.97 -22.94
N ARG A 123 5.52 -7.79 -22.22
CA ARG A 123 5.71 -9.23 -22.45
C ARG A 123 4.77 -10.07 -21.60
N LEU A 124 4.49 -9.62 -20.38
CA LEU A 124 3.67 -10.39 -19.43
C LEU A 124 2.19 -10.35 -19.83
N ALA A 125 1.60 -11.53 -19.94
CA ALA A 125 0.17 -11.68 -20.17
C ALA A 125 -0.63 -11.12 -18.99
N ASP A 126 -1.76 -10.49 -19.29
CA ASP A 126 -2.74 -10.15 -18.27
C ASP A 126 -3.61 -11.37 -17.96
N ASP A 127 -3.20 -12.15 -16.96
CA ASP A 127 -3.87 -13.39 -16.59
C ASP A 127 -4.91 -13.22 -15.47
N ARG A 128 -4.99 -12.02 -14.88
CA ARG A 128 -5.91 -11.71 -13.78
C ARG A 128 -6.97 -10.66 -14.13
N GLY A 129 -6.74 -9.81 -15.13
CA GLY A 129 -7.70 -8.77 -15.54
C GLY A 129 -7.99 -7.77 -14.43
N LEU A 130 -7.00 -7.49 -13.57
CA LEU A 130 -7.14 -6.51 -12.50
C LEU A 130 -7.12 -5.10 -13.11
N PRO A 131 -7.93 -4.15 -12.61
CA PRO A 131 -7.76 -2.76 -12.99
C PRO A 131 -6.39 -2.27 -12.54
N HIS A 132 -5.82 -1.33 -13.28
CA HIS A 132 -4.54 -0.72 -12.98
C HIS A 132 -4.69 0.42 -11.95
N LEU A 133 -5.85 1.08 -11.93
CA LEU A 133 -6.21 2.12 -10.96
C LEU A 133 -7.62 1.84 -10.46
N TRP A 134 -7.82 1.96 -9.14
CA TRP A 134 -9.16 2.00 -8.56
C TRP A 134 -9.16 3.00 -7.40
N LEU A 135 -9.90 4.09 -7.53
CA LEU A 135 -10.06 5.12 -6.51
C LEU A 135 -11.55 5.43 -6.36
N GLN A 136 -12.17 5.07 -5.24
CA GLN A 136 -13.55 5.46 -4.99
C GLN A 136 -13.65 6.83 -4.33
N LEU A 137 -14.75 7.52 -4.62
CA LEU A 137 -15.16 8.74 -3.93
C LEU A 137 -15.56 8.40 -2.50
N ALA A 138 -15.01 9.17 -1.55
CA ALA A 138 -15.35 9.12 -0.14
C ALA A 138 -15.86 10.51 0.30
N ASP A 139 -17.18 10.69 0.30
CA ASP A 139 -17.83 11.88 0.84
C ASP A 139 -18.12 11.76 2.35
N LEU A 140 -18.24 10.53 2.86
CA LEU A 140 -18.32 10.20 4.28
C LEU A 140 -17.20 9.25 4.70
N VAL A 141 -16.59 9.54 5.85
CA VAL A 141 -15.52 8.75 6.45
C VAL A 141 -15.81 8.54 7.93
N VAL A 142 -15.71 7.30 8.40
CA VAL A 142 -15.71 6.98 9.83
C VAL A 142 -14.27 6.93 10.31
N ALA A 143 -13.82 7.97 10.99
CA ALA A 143 -12.46 8.10 11.50
C ALA A 143 -12.38 7.64 12.96
N VAL A 144 -11.47 6.73 13.26
CA VAL A 144 -11.20 6.19 14.59
C VAL A 144 -9.86 6.74 15.06
N ALA A 145 -9.85 7.36 16.23
CA ALA A 145 -8.66 7.99 16.81
C ALA A 145 -7.56 6.95 17.09
N PRO A 146 -6.28 7.36 17.14
CA PRO A 146 -5.15 6.43 17.30
C PRO A 146 -5.25 5.55 18.55
N ALA A 147 -5.72 6.11 19.67
CA ALA A 147 -5.95 5.38 20.93
C ALA A 147 -7.17 4.43 20.88
N ARG A 148 -7.93 4.41 19.78
CA ARG A 148 -9.16 3.63 19.58
C ARG A 148 -10.20 3.85 20.69
N ASP A 149 -10.27 5.07 21.20
CA ASP A 149 -11.17 5.49 22.26
C ASP A 149 -12.33 6.35 21.72
N ARG A 150 -12.13 6.98 20.57
CA ARG A 150 -13.03 7.96 19.95
C ARG A 150 -13.28 7.66 18.47
N VAL A 151 -14.55 7.85 18.06
CA VAL A 151 -15.00 7.72 16.67
C VAL A 151 -15.66 9.01 16.20
N LEU A 152 -15.31 9.44 14.98
CA LEU A 152 -15.89 10.57 14.29
C LEU A 152 -16.49 10.12 12.96
N VAL A 153 -17.69 10.59 12.63
CA VAL A 153 -18.18 10.63 11.25
C VAL A 153 -17.79 11.98 10.68
N VAL A 154 -16.91 11.97 9.69
CA VAL A 154 -16.45 13.15 8.94
C VAL A 154 -17.12 13.12 7.58
N GLY A 155 -17.66 14.26 7.15
CA GLY A 155 -18.30 14.38 5.85
C GLY A 155 -17.81 15.62 5.13
N ARG A 156 -17.60 15.49 3.81
CA ARG A 156 -17.32 16.59 2.91
C ARG A 156 -18.25 16.52 1.70
N GLU A 157 -18.90 17.63 1.39
CA GLU A 157 -19.72 17.72 0.18
C GLU A 157 -18.76 17.86 -1.01
N LEU A 158 -18.65 16.80 -1.82
CA LEU A 158 -17.71 16.72 -2.94
C LEU A 158 -18.43 16.74 -4.30
N THR A 159 -19.70 16.35 -4.34
CA THR A 159 -20.48 16.18 -5.58
C THR A 159 -21.62 17.17 -5.72
N GLY A 160 -21.93 17.94 -4.66
CA GLY A 160 -23.01 18.92 -4.67
C GLY A 160 -24.40 18.29 -4.57
N ARG A 161 -24.51 17.05 -4.10
CA ARG A 161 -25.78 16.30 -3.99
C ARG A 161 -26.66 16.78 -2.84
N GLY A 162 -26.07 17.44 -1.84
CA GLY A 162 -26.81 18.18 -0.81
C GLY A 162 -27.54 17.33 0.22
N ASP A 163 -27.27 16.03 0.28
CA ASP A 163 -27.89 15.09 1.23
C ASP A 163 -26.91 14.51 2.27
N LEU A 164 -25.67 15.02 2.28
CA LEU A 164 -24.57 14.56 3.11
C LEU A 164 -24.92 14.52 4.61
N ALA A 165 -25.54 15.59 5.14
CA ALA A 165 -25.88 15.69 6.55
C ALA A 165 -26.84 14.57 6.99
N ARG A 166 -27.89 14.32 6.18
CA ARG A 166 -28.85 13.25 6.40
C ARG A 166 -28.19 11.87 6.35
N ARG A 167 -27.30 11.64 5.38
CA ARG A 167 -26.53 10.38 5.26
C ARG A 167 -25.58 10.19 6.46
N ALA A 168 -24.93 11.26 6.93
CA ALA A 168 -24.05 11.23 8.09
C ALA A 168 -24.80 10.89 9.39
N GLU A 169 -25.97 11.48 9.60
CA GLU A 169 -26.85 11.17 10.75
C GLU A 169 -27.32 9.72 10.71
N ALA A 170 -27.82 9.25 9.56
CA ALA A 170 -28.25 7.86 9.38
C ALA A 170 -27.11 6.87 9.64
N LEU A 171 -25.90 7.17 9.15
CA LEU A 171 -24.70 6.38 9.44
C LEU A 171 -24.39 6.39 10.93
N GLY A 172 -24.40 7.55 11.58
CA GLY A 172 -24.18 7.67 13.03
C GLY A 172 -25.15 6.83 13.86
N HIS A 173 -26.43 6.78 13.46
CA HIS A 173 -27.42 5.90 14.10
C HIS A 173 -27.09 4.42 13.93
N ARG A 174 -26.74 3.98 12.71
CA ARG A 174 -26.33 2.59 12.43
C ARG A 174 -25.09 2.19 13.24
N LEU A 175 -24.11 3.08 13.36
CA LEU A 175 -22.89 2.82 14.12
C LEU A 175 -23.17 2.61 15.61
N ARG A 176 -24.02 3.45 16.23
CA ARG A 176 -24.38 3.30 17.66
C ARG A 176 -25.22 2.04 17.94
N ALA A 177 -26.04 1.63 16.97
CA ALA A 177 -26.87 0.43 17.09
C ALA A 177 -26.11 -0.87 16.75
N ALA A 178 -24.85 -0.78 16.29
CA ALA A 178 -24.09 -1.93 15.84
C ALA A 178 -23.68 -2.83 17.02
N PRO A 179 -23.99 -4.13 16.98
CA PRO A 179 -23.46 -5.05 17.98
C PRO A 179 -21.94 -5.25 17.77
N PRO A 180 -21.19 -5.53 18.85
CA PRO A 180 -19.79 -5.95 18.75
C PRO A 180 -19.61 -7.13 17.79
N ALA A 181 -18.42 -7.22 17.18
CA ALA A 181 -18.06 -8.31 16.32
C ALA A 181 -17.93 -9.62 17.07
N THR A 182 -18.63 -10.64 16.55
CA THR A 182 -18.31 -12.02 16.85
C THR A 182 -17.25 -12.48 15.86
N SER A 183 -16.06 -12.81 16.37
CA SER A 183 -15.02 -13.43 15.57
C SER A 183 -15.44 -14.86 15.24
N VAL A 184 -15.73 -15.14 13.97
CA VAL A 184 -15.84 -16.53 13.51
C VAL A 184 -14.44 -17.01 13.15
N PRO A 185 -13.93 -18.09 13.78
CA PRO A 185 -12.66 -18.67 13.40
C PRO A 185 -12.75 -19.14 11.95
N VAL A 186 -11.85 -18.65 11.11
CA VAL A 186 -11.73 -19.17 9.74
C VAL A 186 -11.08 -20.54 9.82
N ARG A 187 -11.83 -21.57 9.41
CA ARG A 187 -11.23 -22.87 9.10
C ARG A 187 -10.73 -22.79 7.67
N SER A 188 -9.41 -22.79 7.50
CA SER A 188 -8.81 -23.13 6.22
C SER A 188 -8.29 -24.55 6.32
N ASP A 189 -8.54 -25.36 5.30
CA ASP A 189 -7.86 -26.64 5.12
C ASP A 189 -6.45 -26.39 4.55
N ASP A 190 -5.61 -27.42 4.51
CA ASP A 190 -4.29 -27.33 3.87
C ASP A 190 -4.48 -27.03 2.37
N ALA A 191 -4.17 -25.80 1.96
CA ALA A 191 -4.33 -25.36 0.58
C ALA A 191 -3.05 -25.58 -0.24
N PRO A 192 -3.14 -25.99 -1.51
CA PRO A 192 -1.98 -26.06 -2.39
C PRO A 192 -1.38 -24.67 -2.57
N LEU A 193 -0.05 -24.62 -2.73
CA LEU A 193 0.69 -23.41 -3.07
C LEU A 193 1.42 -23.62 -4.38
N THR A 194 1.20 -22.71 -5.33
CA THR A 194 2.03 -22.61 -6.54
C THR A 194 2.80 -21.30 -6.54
N SER A 195 3.90 -21.27 -7.28
CA SER A 195 4.66 -20.06 -7.55
C SER A 195 4.77 -19.85 -9.06
N SER A 196 4.68 -18.60 -9.51
CA SER A 196 4.95 -18.22 -10.90
C SER A 196 6.40 -18.52 -11.32
N LEU A 197 7.33 -18.59 -10.36
CA LEU A 197 8.71 -18.99 -10.55
C LEU A 197 9.01 -20.23 -9.70
N ASP A 198 9.13 -21.39 -10.38
CA ASP A 198 9.65 -22.59 -9.73
C ASP A 198 11.08 -22.34 -9.20
N ARG A 199 11.60 -23.28 -8.40
CA ARG A 199 12.93 -23.12 -7.79
C ARG A 199 14.01 -22.88 -8.84
N ARG A 200 14.02 -23.65 -9.93
CA ARG A 200 15.05 -23.55 -10.95
C ARG A 200 14.97 -22.21 -11.69
N ALA A 201 13.77 -21.79 -12.06
CA ALA A 201 13.51 -20.52 -12.72
C ALA A 201 13.87 -19.33 -11.83
N HIS A 202 13.52 -19.37 -10.55
CA HIS A 202 13.89 -18.32 -9.59
C HIS A 202 15.42 -18.19 -9.45
N LEU A 203 16.14 -19.30 -9.23
CA LEU A 203 17.59 -19.26 -9.11
C LEU A 203 18.26 -18.77 -10.40
N ALA A 204 17.73 -19.15 -11.56
CA ALA A 204 18.22 -18.67 -12.85
C ALA A 204 17.96 -17.17 -13.04
N ALA A 205 16.79 -16.67 -12.61
CA ALA A 205 16.47 -15.25 -12.66
C ALA A 205 17.39 -14.43 -11.74
N VAL A 206 17.67 -14.89 -10.51
CA VAL A 206 18.63 -14.21 -9.63
C VAL A 206 20.02 -14.14 -10.28
N ARG A 207 20.51 -15.25 -10.86
CA ARG A 207 21.80 -15.25 -11.58
C ARG A 207 21.82 -14.28 -12.76
N ALA A 208 20.74 -14.23 -13.55
CA ALA A 208 20.63 -13.28 -14.64
C ALA A 208 20.66 -11.82 -14.15
N VAL A 209 20.07 -11.52 -12.99
CA VAL A 209 20.21 -10.19 -12.37
C VAL A 209 21.66 -9.93 -11.95
N LEU A 210 22.34 -10.91 -11.32
CA LEU A 210 23.75 -10.77 -10.93
C LEU A 210 24.65 -10.51 -12.15
N ASP A 211 24.37 -11.15 -13.29
CA ASP A 211 25.09 -10.88 -14.56
C ASP A 211 24.91 -9.43 -15.01
N HIS A 212 23.69 -8.89 -14.90
CA HIS A 212 23.40 -7.47 -15.20
C HIS A 212 24.09 -6.51 -14.21
N VAL A 213 24.16 -6.88 -12.93
CA VAL A 213 24.88 -6.09 -11.91
C VAL A 213 26.38 -6.09 -12.20
N ALA A 214 26.96 -7.25 -12.51
CA ALA A 214 28.38 -7.38 -12.87
C ALA A 214 28.74 -6.63 -14.16
N ALA A 215 27.82 -6.56 -15.11
CA ALA A 215 27.97 -5.77 -16.33
C ALA A 215 27.84 -4.26 -16.12
N GLY A 216 27.37 -3.82 -14.95
CA GLY A 216 27.12 -2.40 -14.64
C GLY A 216 25.82 -1.84 -15.24
N ASP A 217 24.89 -2.70 -15.66
CA ASP A 217 23.59 -2.28 -16.20
C ASP A 217 22.70 -1.69 -15.10
N VAL A 218 22.81 -2.25 -13.90
CA VAL A 218 22.02 -1.91 -12.70
C VAL A 218 22.86 -2.15 -11.44
N PHE A 219 22.52 -1.46 -10.37
CA PHE A 219 23.06 -1.72 -9.03
C PHE A 219 22.21 -2.74 -8.26
N GLN A 220 20.90 -2.71 -8.49
CA GLN A 220 19.94 -3.58 -7.82
C GLN A 220 18.69 -3.79 -8.68
N VAL A 221 18.10 -4.99 -8.62
CA VAL A 221 16.77 -5.28 -9.14
C VAL A 221 15.94 -5.98 -8.07
N ASN A 222 14.74 -5.47 -7.79
CA ASN A 222 13.77 -6.14 -6.92
C ASN A 222 13.05 -7.23 -7.71
N LEU A 223 13.52 -8.48 -7.60
CA LEU A 223 12.96 -9.64 -8.26
C LEU A 223 11.85 -10.26 -7.41
N THR A 224 10.72 -10.59 -8.02
CA THR A 224 9.54 -11.11 -7.31
C THR A 224 8.94 -12.34 -7.96
N GLN A 225 8.16 -13.08 -7.18
CA GLN A 225 7.33 -14.19 -7.62
C GLN A 225 5.90 -14.04 -7.07
N ARG A 226 4.91 -14.49 -7.83
CA ARG A 226 3.52 -14.57 -7.38
C ARG A 226 3.28 -15.95 -6.78
N LEU A 227 2.91 -15.99 -5.50
CA LEU A 227 2.45 -17.18 -4.82
C LEU A 227 0.92 -17.24 -4.93
N THR A 228 0.39 -18.40 -5.28
CA THR A 228 -1.06 -18.59 -5.46
C THR A 228 -1.55 -19.73 -4.59
N SER A 229 -2.67 -19.52 -3.90
CA SER A 229 -3.36 -20.51 -3.07
C SER A 229 -4.88 -20.34 -3.13
N ARG A 230 -5.60 -20.95 -2.19
CA ARG A 230 -7.07 -20.85 -2.05
C ARG A 230 -7.45 -20.22 -0.72
N TRP A 231 -8.54 -19.46 -0.73
CA TRP A 231 -9.14 -18.85 0.44
C TRP A 231 -10.66 -18.83 0.29
N GLU A 232 -11.37 -19.44 1.25
CA GLU A 232 -12.82 -19.67 1.16
C GLU A 232 -13.65 -18.69 2.00
N ALA A 233 -13.00 -17.82 2.78
CA ALA A 233 -13.67 -16.79 3.56
C ALA A 233 -13.63 -15.42 2.85
N ASP A 234 -14.27 -14.42 3.45
CA ASP A 234 -14.25 -13.06 2.91
C ASP A 234 -12.87 -12.39 3.02
N LEU A 235 -12.73 -11.24 2.33
CA LEU A 235 -11.50 -10.45 2.33
C LEU A 235 -11.16 -9.89 3.72
N GLY A 236 -12.16 -9.55 4.53
CA GLY A 236 -11.94 -9.04 5.89
C GLY A 236 -11.32 -10.09 6.80
N ALA A 237 -11.71 -11.35 6.63
CA ALA A 237 -11.12 -12.50 7.29
C ALA A 237 -9.67 -12.75 6.84
N LEU A 238 -9.37 -12.61 5.53
CA LEU A 238 -8.01 -12.70 5.01
C LEU A 238 -7.13 -11.59 5.60
N TYR A 239 -7.61 -10.35 5.57
CA TYR A 239 -6.94 -9.18 6.13
C TYR A 239 -6.60 -9.39 7.62
N ARG A 240 -7.57 -9.80 8.44
CA ARG A 240 -7.35 -10.10 9.86
C ARG A 240 -6.30 -11.19 10.06
N ALA A 241 -6.38 -12.28 9.30
CA ALA A 241 -5.42 -13.38 9.40
C ALA A 241 -3.98 -12.93 9.09
N LEU A 242 -3.79 -12.09 8.07
CA LEU A 242 -2.50 -11.48 7.72
C LEU A 242 -2.03 -10.53 8.82
N ARG A 243 -2.92 -9.64 9.28
CA ARG A 243 -2.67 -8.60 10.27
C ARG A 243 -2.23 -9.15 11.62
N GLU A 244 -2.87 -10.20 12.10
CA GLU A 244 -2.50 -10.90 13.34
C GLU A 244 -1.06 -11.45 13.28
N ARG A 245 -0.61 -11.87 12.10
CA ARG A 245 0.68 -12.57 11.89
C ARG A 245 1.81 -11.65 11.47
N SER A 246 1.49 -10.48 10.91
CA SER A 246 2.47 -9.51 10.40
C SER A 246 2.00 -8.09 10.72
N PRO A 247 2.12 -7.66 11.98
CA PRO A 247 1.74 -6.31 12.34
C PRO A 247 2.65 -5.30 11.63
N ALA A 248 2.04 -4.28 11.03
CA ALA A 248 2.72 -3.21 10.29
C ALA A 248 1.91 -1.91 10.41
N PRO A 249 2.53 -0.72 10.30
CA PRO A 249 1.87 0.57 10.44
C PRO A 249 0.66 0.78 9.53
N PHE A 250 0.68 0.25 8.30
CA PHE A 250 -0.36 0.47 7.30
C PHE A 250 -1.15 -0.80 7.00
N GLY A 251 -2.41 -0.84 7.40
CA GLY A 251 -3.38 -1.86 7.01
C GLY A 251 -4.36 -1.34 5.97
N ALA A 252 -4.73 -2.16 4.98
CA ALA A 252 -5.82 -1.86 4.06
C ALA A 252 -6.61 -3.11 3.68
N ALA A 253 -7.95 -3.01 3.66
CA ALA A 253 -8.84 -3.99 3.07
C ALA A 253 -9.82 -3.29 2.13
N LEU A 254 -9.74 -3.57 0.83
CA LEU A 254 -10.57 -2.97 -0.22
C LEU A 254 -11.39 -4.08 -0.93
N PRO A 255 -12.60 -4.41 -0.44
CA PRO A 255 -13.41 -5.51 -0.96
C PRO A 255 -13.74 -5.43 -2.44
N ALA A 256 -13.93 -4.22 -2.98
CA ALA A 256 -14.29 -4.01 -4.39
C ALA A 256 -13.23 -4.49 -5.38
N VAL A 257 -11.97 -4.56 -4.95
CA VAL A 257 -10.82 -4.98 -5.78
C VAL A 257 -10.05 -6.15 -5.18
N GLY A 258 -10.60 -6.79 -4.14
CA GLY A 258 -10.02 -7.98 -3.51
C GLY A 258 -8.68 -7.73 -2.79
N LEU A 259 -8.35 -6.49 -2.41
CA LEU A 259 -7.00 -6.17 -1.89
C LEU A 259 -6.96 -6.22 -0.36
N ALA A 260 -6.05 -7.01 0.21
CA ALA A 260 -5.70 -7.00 1.63
C ALA A 260 -4.20 -6.73 1.81
N SER A 261 -3.83 -5.62 2.46
CA SER A 261 -2.44 -5.17 2.61
C SER A 261 -2.07 -4.92 4.07
N VAL A 262 -0.85 -5.30 4.46
CA VAL A 262 -0.26 -5.05 5.79
C VAL A 262 1.17 -4.50 5.62
N SER A 263 1.26 -3.31 5.02
CA SER A 263 2.52 -2.73 4.57
C SER A 263 3.27 -2.03 5.71
N PRO A 264 4.61 -2.21 5.81
CA PRO A 264 5.44 -1.44 6.71
C PRO A 264 5.93 -0.10 6.12
N GLU A 265 5.79 0.11 4.81
CA GLU A 265 6.55 1.14 4.12
C GLU A 265 5.66 2.28 3.60
N THR A 266 6.05 3.52 3.94
CA THR A 266 5.38 4.72 3.42
C THR A 266 5.86 4.98 2.00
N PHE A 267 4.92 5.04 1.05
CA PHE A 267 5.24 5.53 -0.29
C PHE A 267 5.24 7.05 -0.33
N LEU A 268 4.12 7.68 0.05
CA LEU A 268 4.00 9.14 0.07
C LEU A 268 3.17 9.59 1.27
N ARG A 269 3.67 10.61 1.96
CA ARG A 269 2.95 11.41 2.93
C ARG A 269 2.95 12.85 2.43
N VAL A 270 1.75 13.39 2.19
CA VAL A 270 1.56 14.80 1.80
C VAL A 270 0.80 15.52 2.91
N ASP A 271 1.34 16.66 3.34
CA ASP A 271 0.75 17.56 4.33
C ASP A 271 0.89 18.99 3.79
N GLY A 272 -0.19 19.52 3.24
CA GLY A 272 -0.17 20.73 2.45
C GLY A 272 0.74 20.56 1.22
N ARG A 273 1.72 21.46 1.09
CA ARG A 273 2.78 21.38 0.08
C ARG A 273 3.99 20.55 0.53
N SER A 274 4.04 20.09 1.79
CA SER A 274 5.12 19.21 2.24
C SER A 274 4.87 17.79 1.77
N VAL A 275 5.87 17.17 1.14
CA VAL A 275 5.83 15.76 0.75
C VAL A 275 7.00 15.01 1.35
N ALA A 276 6.78 13.77 1.78
CA ALA A 276 7.83 12.88 2.24
C ALA A 276 7.59 11.42 1.81
N THR A 277 8.69 10.69 1.60
CA THR A 277 8.73 9.23 1.51
C THR A 277 9.66 8.69 2.61
N ARG A 278 9.42 7.45 3.06
CA ARG A 278 10.21 6.80 4.11
C ARG A 278 10.61 5.38 3.70
N PRO A 279 11.67 5.22 2.89
CA PRO A 279 12.12 3.91 2.45
C PRO A 279 12.74 3.12 3.61
N ILE A 280 12.54 1.80 3.57
CA ILE A 280 13.07 0.85 4.55
C ILE A 280 13.99 -0.14 3.84
N LYS A 281 15.24 -0.25 4.29
CA LYS A 281 16.21 -1.26 3.79
C LYS A 281 17.05 -1.79 4.93
N GLY A 282 16.97 -3.08 5.18
CA GLY A 282 17.56 -3.72 6.35
C GLY A 282 16.56 -3.89 7.48
N THR A 283 16.56 -5.09 8.07
CA THR A 283 15.65 -5.46 9.16
C THR A 283 16.33 -6.47 10.07
N ARG A 284 16.16 -6.33 11.38
CA ARG A 284 16.52 -7.35 12.37
C ARG A 284 15.33 -7.63 13.28
N PRO A 285 15.14 -8.86 13.77
CA PRO A 285 14.07 -9.14 14.73
C PRO A 285 14.35 -8.45 16.08
N ARG A 286 13.31 -8.10 16.82
CA ARG A 286 13.46 -7.72 18.24
C ARG A 286 13.80 -8.95 19.07
N HIS A 287 14.58 -8.75 20.13
CA HIS A 287 14.93 -9.80 21.07
C HIS A 287 14.41 -9.48 22.49
N ARG A 288 14.08 -10.52 23.25
CA ARG A 288 13.57 -10.37 24.64
C ARG A 288 14.65 -10.00 25.64
N ASP A 289 15.87 -10.49 25.39
CA ASP A 289 17.07 -10.11 26.13
C ASP A 289 17.54 -8.73 25.63
N PRO A 290 17.59 -7.70 26.51
CA PRO A 290 18.01 -6.35 26.14
C PRO A 290 19.42 -6.25 25.56
N GLU A 291 20.38 -7.08 26.01
CA GLU A 291 21.76 -7.02 25.53
C GLU A 291 21.84 -7.53 24.08
N LEU A 292 21.14 -8.63 23.80
CA LEU A 292 21.04 -9.17 22.44
C LEU A 292 20.19 -8.27 21.53
N ASP A 293 19.14 -7.63 22.05
CA ASP A 293 18.32 -6.67 21.29
C ASP A 293 19.14 -5.45 20.87
N ALA A 294 19.96 -4.92 21.78
CA ALA A 294 20.89 -3.83 21.49
C ALA A 294 21.97 -4.25 20.48
N ALA A 295 22.53 -5.45 20.63
CA ALA A 295 23.51 -5.97 19.68
C ALA A 295 22.95 -6.11 18.25
N LEU A 296 21.67 -6.51 18.11
CA LEU A 296 20.99 -6.57 16.82
C LEU A 296 20.74 -5.18 16.22
N ALA A 297 20.45 -4.18 17.05
CA ALA A 297 20.34 -2.79 16.61
C ALA A 297 21.70 -2.24 16.13
N ASP A 298 22.78 -2.52 16.86
CA ASP A 298 24.14 -2.11 16.51
C ASP A 298 24.64 -2.83 15.23
N ASP A 299 24.34 -4.11 15.06
CA ASP A 299 24.60 -4.86 13.83
C ASP A 299 23.92 -4.18 12.62
N LEU A 300 22.64 -3.82 12.76
CA LEU A 300 21.92 -3.12 11.70
C LEU A 300 22.48 -1.72 11.43
N ALA A 301 22.85 -0.97 12.48
CA ALA A 301 23.41 0.37 12.36
C ALA A 301 24.78 0.39 11.67
N THR A 302 25.56 -0.68 11.85
CA THR A 302 26.92 -0.82 11.30
C THR A 302 26.98 -1.64 10.01
N SER A 303 25.86 -2.21 9.57
CA SER A 303 25.76 -2.97 8.32
C SER A 303 26.03 -2.07 7.11
N VAL A 304 27.20 -2.28 6.50
CA VAL A 304 27.62 -1.58 5.27
C VAL A 304 26.68 -1.91 4.11
N LYS A 305 26.21 -3.16 4.03
CA LYS A 305 25.28 -3.62 3.00
C LYS A 305 23.93 -2.91 3.10
N ASP A 306 23.28 -3.00 4.27
CA ASP A 306 21.95 -2.42 4.48
C ASP A 306 21.98 -0.89 4.26
N ARG A 307 23.05 -0.22 4.72
CA ARG A 307 23.26 1.21 4.50
C ARG A 307 23.47 1.56 3.03
N ALA A 308 24.24 0.78 2.28
CA ALA A 308 24.48 1.02 0.85
C ALA A 308 23.18 0.91 0.03
N GLU A 309 22.39 -0.14 0.28
CA GLU A 309 21.06 -0.30 -0.33
C GLU A 309 20.14 0.86 0.01
N ASN A 310 20.11 1.27 1.29
CA ASN A 310 19.27 2.37 1.73
C ASN A 310 19.64 3.70 1.04
N VAL A 311 20.93 4.06 1.02
CA VAL A 311 21.43 5.29 0.38
C VAL A 311 21.08 5.35 -1.10
N MET A 312 21.17 4.22 -1.80
CA MET A 312 20.82 4.13 -3.22
C MET A 312 19.33 4.38 -3.47
N VAL A 313 18.44 3.83 -2.62
CA VAL A 313 16.99 4.12 -2.72
C VAL A 313 16.70 5.58 -2.40
N VAL A 314 17.35 6.13 -1.36
CA VAL A 314 17.24 7.55 -1.02
C VAL A 314 17.60 8.44 -2.21
N ASP A 315 18.68 8.13 -2.93
CA ASP A 315 19.06 8.95 -4.10
C ASP A 315 18.04 8.88 -5.24
N LEU A 316 17.46 7.69 -5.48
CA LEU A 316 16.38 7.52 -6.44
C LEU A 316 15.15 8.36 -6.07
N GLU A 317 14.73 8.32 -4.82
CA GLU A 317 13.57 9.08 -4.34
C GLU A 317 13.82 10.59 -4.31
N ARG A 318 15.06 11.02 -4.02
CA ARG A 318 15.47 12.43 -4.17
C ARG A 318 15.35 12.88 -5.62
N ASN A 319 15.76 12.04 -6.58
CA ASN A 319 15.61 12.34 -8.01
C ASN A 319 14.13 12.48 -8.38
N ASP A 320 13.31 11.53 -7.97
CA ASP A 320 11.88 11.52 -8.28
C ASP A 320 11.16 12.76 -7.72
N LEU A 321 11.34 13.07 -6.42
CA LEU A 321 10.77 14.27 -5.82
C LEU A 321 11.31 15.56 -6.45
N GLY A 322 12.60 15.58 -6.83
CA GLY A 322 13.23 16.72 -7.49
C GLY A 322 12.56 17.14 -8.81
N ARG A 323 11.80 16.26 -9.47
CA ARG A 323 11.06 16.56 -10.70
C ARG A 323 9.83 17.43 -10.47
N VAL A 324 9.23 17.37 -9.28
CA VAL A 324 7.94 18.01 -8.95
C VAL A 324 8.00 18.95 -7.74
N CYS A 325 9.14 19.04 -7.08
CA CYS A 325 9.35 19.91 -5.93
C CYS A 325 10.08 21.20 -6.29
N VAL A 326 9.98 22.19 -5.41
CA VAL A 326 10.72 23.46 -5.50
C VAL A 326 12.23 23.15 -5.52
N PRO A 327 13.00 23.65 -6.51
CA PRO A 327 14.44 23.42 -6.57
C PRO A 327 15.14 23.79 -5.25
N GLY A 328 16.00 22.89 -4.76
CA GLY A 328 16.71 23.08 -3.49
C GLY A 328 15.91 22.77 -2.22
N SER A 329 14.62 22.41 -2.32
CA SER A 329 13.80 22.02 -1.16
C SER A 329 13.97 20.56 -0.74
N VAL A 330 14.51 19.69 -1.61
CA VAL A 330 14.73 18.28 -1.29
C VAL A 330 15.78 18.13 -0.19
N ARG A 331 15.41 17.45 0.90
CA ARG A 331 16.21 17.19 2.10
C ARG A 331 16.13 15.71 2.48
N VAL A 332 17.15 15.25 3.19
CA VAL A 332 17.19 13.93 3.81
C VAL A 332 17.42 14.12 5.31
N PRO A 333 16.38 14.47 6.09
CA PRO A 333 16.53 14.76 7.52
C PRO A 333 16.98 13.54 8.34
N GLU A 334 16.63 12.34 7.89
CA GLU A 334 17.02 11.07 8.52
C GLU A 334 17.63 10.19 7.42
N LEU A 335 18.87 9.73 7.62
CA LEU A 335 19.57 8.86 6.68
C LEU A 335 20.08 7.62 7.41
N ALA A 336 19.61 6.44 6.99
CA ALA A 336 19.99 5.14 7.53
C ALA A 336 19.97 5.14 9.08
N THR A 337 18.85 5.60 9.63
CA THR A 337 18.60 5.65 11.08
C THR A 337 17.93 4.37 11.52
N VAL A 338 18.39 3.77 12.63
CA VAL A 338 17.76 2.57 13.19
C VAL A 338 16.56 2.97 14.04
N GLU A 339 15.38 2.46 13.67
CA GLU A 339 14.10 2.71 14.34
C GLU A 339 13.57 1.42 14.99
N ALA A 340 13.12 1.56 16.24
CA ALA A 340 12.53 0.46 17.00
C ALA A 340 11.04 0.30 16.65
N HIS A 341 10.67 -0.89 16.19
CA HIS A 341 9.26 -1.31 16.11
C HIS A 341 8.98 -2.42 17.14
N PRO A 342 7.70 -2.75 17.40
CA PRO A 342 7.35 -3.76 18.41
C PRO A 342 7.99 -5.14 18.17
N THR A 343 8.21 -5.52 16.91
CA THR A 343 8.70 -6.86 16.53
C THR A 343 10.00 -6.87 15.76
N VAL A 344 10.42 -5.72 15.22
CA VAL A 344 11.66 -5.59 14.43
C VAL A 344 12.39 -4.27 14.67
N TRP A 345 13.67 -4.23 14.34
CA TRP A 345 14.45 -3.02 14.05
C TRP A 345 14.42 -2.76 12.55
N HIS A 346 14.18 -1.50 12.15
CA HIS A 346 14.23 -1.07 10.76
C HIS A 346 15.30 0.00 10.55
N LEU A 347 16.03 -0.10 9.44
CA LEU A 347 16.92 0.97 9.00
C LEU A 347 16.15 1.85 8.01
N VAL A 348 15.75 3.02 8.49
CA VAL A 348 14.84 3.94 7.82
C VAL A 348 15.58 5.19 7.35
N SER A 349 15.10 5.76 6.26
CA SER A 349 15.45 7.11 5.85
C SER A 349 14.19 7.91 5.60
N THR A 350 14.30 9.23 5.65
CA THR A 350 13.22 10.13 5.25
C THR A 350 13.75 11.03 4.16
N VAL A 351 13.08 11.07 3.01
CA VAL A 351 13.30 12.08 1.98
C VAL A 351 12.09 13.01 1.99
N SER A 352 12.32 14.31 2.19
CA SER A 352 11.25 15.31 2.23
C SER A 352 11.53 16.46 1.28
N ALA A 353 10.48 17.11 0.81
CA ALA A 353 10.56 18.25 -0.10
C ALA A 353 9.29 19.09 -0.05
N THR A 354 9.32 20.26 -0.70
CA THR A 354 8.15 21.12 -0.88
C THR A 354 7.70 21.03 -2.33
N LEU A 355 6.46 20.57 -2.57
CA LEU A 355 5.83 20.55 -3.89
C LEU A 355 5.80 21.97 -4.47
N ARG A 356 5.94 22.08 -5.80
CA ARG A 356 5.65 23.34 -6.48
C ARG A 356 4.15 23.65 -6.40
N ASP A 357 3.80 24.94 -6.56
CA ASP A 357 2.42 25.41 -6.43
C ASP A 357 1.50 24.89 -7.56
N ASP A 358 2.06 24.56 -8.73
CA ASP A 358 1.32 24.07 -9.89
C ASP A 358 1.09 22.54 -9.87
N VAL A 359 1.72 21.82 -8.95
CA VAL A 359 1.70 20.35 -8.93
C VAL A 359 0.47 19.82 -8.17
N GLY A 360 -0.31 18.99 -8.85
CA GLY A 360 -1.42 18.20 -8.29
C GLY A 360 -1.00 16.80 -7.83
N TYR A 361 -1.96 16.02 -7.33
CA TYR A 361 -1.70 14.64 -6.86
C TYR A 361 -1.34 13.69 -8.01
N GLY A 362 -1.97 13.84 -9.18
CA GLY A 362 -1.71 13.03 -10.36
C GLY A 362 -0.28 13.23 -10.87
N GLU A 363 0.16 14.48 -11.03
CA GLU A 363 1.54 14.80 -11.40
C GLU A 363 2.57 14.30 -10.37
N LEU A 364 2.31 14.46 -9.06
CA LEU A 364 3.16 13.90 -8.01
C LEU A 364 3.30 12.38 -8.13
N LEU A 365 2.18 11.68 -8.30
CA LEU A 365 2.16 10.23 -8.46
C LEU A 365 2.92 9.81 -9.71
N ARG A 366 2.72 10.51 -10.84
CA ARG A 366 3.45 10.25 -12.09
C ARG A 366 4.97 10.34 -11.89
N ALA A 367 5.44 11.35 -11.16
CA ALA A 367 6.88 11.58 -11.00
C ALA A 367 7.56 10.56 -10.09
N THR A 368 6.80 9.95 -9.17
CA THR A 368 7.35 9.09 -8.11
C THR A 368 7.02 7.60 -8.31
N PHE A 369 6.04 7.26 -9.14
CA PHE A 369 5.56 5.88 -9.31
C PHE A 369 6.29 5.11 -10.44
N PRO A 370 6.53 3.79 -10.26
CA PRO A 370 6.42 3.04 -9.01
C PRO A 370 7.49 3.44 -8.00
N CYS A 371 7.24 3.14 -6.72
CA CYS A 371 8.18 3.44 -5.64
C CYS A 371 9.58 2.87 -5.93
N GLY A 372 10.63 3.66 -5.65
CA GLY A 372 12.01 3.27 -5.93
C GLY A 372 12.44 1.98 -5.21
N SER A 373 11.93 1.76 -4.00
CA SER A 373 12.30 0.62 -3.15
C SER A 373 11.85 -0.75 -3.65
N ILE A 374 10.88 -0.80 -4.59
CA ILE A 374 10.28 -2.04 -5.12
C ILE A 374 10.59 -2.29 -6.61
N THR A 375 11.41 -1.43 -7.22
CA THR A 375 11.90 -1.59 -8.60
C THR A 375 13.38 -1.97 -8.59
N GLY A 376 14.26 -1.02 -8.33
CA GLY A 376 15.70 -1.17 -8.45
C GLY A 376 16.34 0.12 -8.97
N ALA A 377 17.66 0.12 -9.11
CA ALA A 377 18.42 1.30 -9.50
C ALA A 377 19.43 0.97 -10.61
N PRO A 378 19.46 1.73 -11.73
CA PRO A 378 18.50 2.76 -12.14
C PRO A 378 17.10 2.20 -12.45
N LYS A 379 16.03 2.92 -12.07
CA LYS A 379 14.63 2.46 -12.11
C LYS A 379 14.22 1.85 -13.45
N ILE A 380 14.42 2.58 -14.56
CA ILE A 380 13.99 2.14 -15.90
C ILE A 380 14.72 0.86 -16.34
N ALA A 381 16.02 0.76 -16.07
CA ALA A 381 16.82 -0.42 -16.43
C ALA A 381 16.38 -1.64 -15.62
N ALA A 382 16.19 -1.48 -14.30
CA ALA A 382 15.69 -2.53 -13.43
C ALA A 382 14.30 -3.02 -13.85
N MET A 383 13.38 -2.11 -14.19
CA MET A 383 12.03 -2.48 -14.66
C MET A 383 12.05 -3.26 -15.98
N ARG A 384 12.98 -2.96 -16.91
CA ARG A 384 13.16 -3.75 -18.14
C ARG A 384 13.68 -5.16 -17.87
N ILE A 385 14.50 -5.34 -16.83
CA ILE A 385 14.99 -6.64 -16.40
C ILE A 385 13.85 -7.43 -15.73
N ILE A 386 13.09 -6.79 -14.82
CA ILE A 386 11.88 -7.34 -14.19
C ILE A 386 10.93 -7.90 -15.25
N GLU A 387 10.56 -7.09 -16.25
CA GLU A 387 9.65 -7.47 -17.33
C GLU A 387 10.14 -8.68 -18.16
N ARG A 388 11.44 -8.94 -18.15
CA ARG A 388 12.05 -10.06 -18.88
C ARG A 388 12.13 -11.34 -18.05
N LEU A 389 12.35 -11.20 -16.74
CA LEU A 389 12.69 -12.31 -15.85
C LEU A 389 11.49 -12.81 -15.04
N GLU A 390 10.53 -11.94 -14.72
CA GLU A 390 9.28 -12.36 -14.09
C GLU A 390 8.38 -13.06 -15.13
N THR A 391 7.45 -13.88 -14.65
CA THR A 391 6.53 -14.68 -15.47
C THR A 391 5.07 -14.32 -15.26
N ALA A 392 4.81 -13.35 -14.38
CA ALA A 392 3.49 -12.93 -13.96
C ALA A 392 3.51 -11.43 -13.68
N ARG A 393 2.44 -10.72 -14.07
CA ARG A 393 2.24 -9.33 -13.65
C ARG A 393 2.08 -9.23 -12.14
N ARG A 394 2.53 -8.12 -11.57
CA ARG A 394 2.47 -7.89 -10.11
C ARG A 394 1.08 -7.43 -9.64
N GLY A 395 0.30 -6.76 -10.49
CA GLY A 395 -1.01 -6.23 -10.12
C GLY A 395 -0.88 -5.24 -8.96
N TRP A 396 -1.71 -5.40 -7.92
CA TRP A 396 -1.64 -4.57 -6.72
C TRP A 396 -0.29 -4.67 -5.98
N TYR A 397 0.40 -5.82 -6.04
CA TYR A 397 1.67 -5.98 -5.34
C TYR A 397 2.76 -5.06 -5.93
N CYS A 398 3.58 -4.46 -5.06
CA CYS A 398 4.53 -3.40 -5.40
C CYS A 398 3.90 -2.12 -5.99
N GLY A 399 2.56 -1.99 -5.93
CA GLY A 399 1.84 -0.77 -6.25
C GLY A 399 1.76 0.18 -5.04
N ALA A 400 0.66 0.91 -4.91
CA ALA A 400 0.38 1.76 -3.75
C ALA A 400 -1.08 1.64 -3.28
N VAL A 401 -1.32 1.87 -2.00
CA VAL A 401 -2.67 1.87 -1.40
C VAL A 401 -2.80 2.98 -0.35
N GLY A 402 -3.94 3.67 -0.35
CA GLY A 402 -4.26 4.71 0.63
C GLY A 402 -5.27 5.73 0.11
N PHE A 403 -5.10 7.01 0.47
CA PHE A 403 -6.08 8.06 0.15
C PHE A 403 -5.45 9.38 -0.32
N LEU A 404 -6.28 10.17 -1.02
CA LEU A 404 -6.08 11.57 -1.38
C LEU A 404 -7.22 12.39 -0.77
N SER A 405 -6.88 13.40 0.02
CA SER A 405 -7.79 14.32 0.69
C SER A 405 -7.40 15.77 0.39
N PRO A 406 -8.31 16.75 0.53
CA PRO A 406 -7.89 18.16 0.56
C PRO A 406 -6.80 18.35 1.62
N GLY A 407 -5.65 18.90 1.22
CA GLY A 407 -4.53 19.18 2.11
C GLY A 407 -3.70 17.98 2.56
N ALA A 408 -4.13 16.74 2.31
CA ALA A 408 -3.41 15.56 2.81
C ALA A 408 -3.51 14.33 1.91
N ALA A 409 -2.41 13.59 1.79
CA ALA A 409 -2.40 12.24 1.24
C ALA A 409 -1.56 11.30 2.09
N ARG A 410 -1.96 10.03 2.16
CA ARG A 410 -1.21 8.95 2.81
C ARG A 410 -1.30 7.73 1.91
N LEU A 411 -0.15 7.31 1.38
CA LEU A 411 -0.02 6.14 0.53
C LEU A 411 1.09 5.26 1.08
N SER A 412 0.81 3.97 1.21
CA SER A 412 1.80 2.94 1.52
C SER A 412 2.19 2.19 0.25
N VAL A 413 3.41 1.66 0.22
CA VAL A 413 3.80 0.73 -0.84
C VAL A 413 3.02 -0.57 -0.64
N ALA A 414 2.39 -1.11 -1.68
CA ALA A 414 1.59 -2.33 -1.58
C ALA A 414 2.48 -3.59 -1.54
N ILE A 415 3.21 -3.75 -0.45
CA ILE A 415 3.96 -4.94 -0.09
C ILE A 415 3.30 -5.64 1.09
N ARG A 416 3.59 -6.93 1.24
CA ARG A 416 2.84 -7.83 2.14
C ARG A 416 1.34 -7.79 1.84
N THR A 417 1.01 -7.84 0.56
CA THR A 417 -0.35 -7.63 0.02
C THR A 417 -0.85 -8.89 -0.66
N ALA A 418 -2.07 -9.28 -0.33
CA ALA A 418 -2.82 -10.36 -0.98
C ALA A 418 -3.92 -9.79 -1.88
N THR A 419 -4.18 -10.49 -2.98
CA THR A 419 -5.33 -10.25 -3.86
C THR A 419 -6.24 -11.47 -3.82
N LEU A 420 -7.45 -11.31 -3.29
CA LEU A 420 -8.51 -12.32 -3.29
C LEU A 420 -9.40 -12.15 -4.51
N HIS A 421 -9.47 -13.20 -5.33
CA HIS A 421 -10.29 -13.26 -6.53
C HIS A 421 -11.68 -13.83 -6.22
N ALA A 422 -12.65 -13.53 -7.09
CA ALA A 422 -14.05 -13.95 -6.90
C ALA A 422 -14.23 -15.49 -6.88
N ASP A 423 -13.31 -16.25 -7.48
CA ASP A 423 -13.32 -17.72 -7.50
C ASP A 423 -12.64 -18.34 -6.25
N GLY A 424 -12.29 -17.54 -5.25
CA GLY A 424 -11.57 -17.98 -4.04
C GLY A 424 -10.08 -18.24 -4.27
N THR A 425 -9.53 -17.93 -5.45
CA THR A 425 -8.08 -17.88 -5.62
C THR A 425 -7.52 -16.70 -4.83
N VAL A 426 -6.40 -16.90 -4.14
CA VAL A 426 -5.66 -15.80 -3.49
C VAL A 426 -4.23 -15.76 -4.00
N ASP A 427 -3.82 -14.59 -4.48
CA ASP A 427 -2.46 -14.30 -4.88
C ASP A 427 -1.73 -13.47 -3.83
N TYR A 428 -0.43 -13.72 -3.67
CA TYR A 428 0.45 -12.97 -2.78
C TYR A 428 1.82 -12.79 -3.44
N GLY A 429 2.28 -11.54 -3.54
CA GLY A 429 3.60 -11.25 -4.07
C GLY A 429 4.69 -11.37 -3.02
N ALA A 430 5.84 -11.94 -3.39
CA ALA A 430 7.01 -12.02 -2.53
C ALA A 430 8.31 -11.88 -3.32
N GLY A 431 9.31 -11.20 -2.76
CA GLY A 431 10.58 -10.95 -3.44
C GLY A 431 11.55 -10.12 -2.62
N GLY A 432 12.64 -9.71 -3.27
CA GLY A 432 13.73 -8.98 -2.63
C GLY A 432 14.63 -8.27 -3.64
N GLY A 433 15.42 -7.32 -3.12
CA GLY A 433 16.43 -6.61 -3.90
C GLY A 433 17.64 -7.50 -4.10
N ILE A 434 17.94 -7.84 -5.35
CA ILE A 434 19.13 -8.59 -5.72
C ILE A 434 20.26 -7.59 -5.96
N VAL A 435 21.36 -7.76 -5.23
CA VAL A 435 22.57 -6.94 -5.26
C VAL A 435 23.79 -7.81 -5.57
N ALA A 436 24.96 -7.21 -5.75
CA ALA A 436 26.17 -7.90 -6.22
C ALA A 436 26.61 -9.09 -5.34
N ASP A 437 26.29 -9.06 -4.04
CA ASP A 437 26.62 -10.09 -3.04
C ASP A 437 25.47 -11.06 -2.74
N SER A 438 24.34 -10.96 -3.45
CA SER A 438 23.20 -11.85 -3.27
C SER A 438 23.53 -13.29 -3.67
N ASP A 439 23.19 -14.26 -2.79
CA ASP A 439 23.20 -15.69 -3.14
C ASP A 439 21.81 -16.13 -3.66
N PRO A 440 21.71 -16.79 -4.82
CA PRO A 440 20.43 -17.22 -5.38
C PRO A 440 19.54 -18.05 -4.43
N ALA A 441 20.14 -18.95 -3.64
CA ALA A 441 19.38 -19.82 -2.74
C ALA A 441 18.85 -19.05 -1.53
N ASP A 442 19.67 -18.16 -0.97
CA ASP A 442 19.29 -17.31 0.16
C ASP A 442 18.18 -16.33 -0.23
N GLU A 443 18.27 -15.70 -1.41
CA GLU A 443 17.22 -14.79 -1.91
C GLU A 443 15.87 -15.49 -2.10
N ARG A 444 15.91 -16.75 -2.57
CA ARG A 444 14.70 -17.56 -2.62
C ARG A 444 14.16 -17.81 -1.21
N HIS A 445 15.02 -18.15 -0.25
CA HIS A 445 14.60 -18.41 1.13
C HIS A 445 13.95 -17.16 1.74
N GLU A 446 14.60 -16.00 1.60
CA GLU A 446 14.12 -14.71 2.09
C GLU A 446 12.74 -14.35 1.51
N SER A 447 12.51 -14.61 0.22
CA SER A 447 11.19 -14.38 -0.39
C SER A 447 10.08 -15.19 0.31
N PHE A 448 10.34 -16.43 0.71
CA PHE A 448 9.37 -17.24 1.47
C PHE A 448 9.28 -16.86 2.94
N ASP A 449 10.32 -16.27 3.52
CA ASP A 449 10.28 -15.72 4.88
C ASP A 449 9.41 -14.47 4.92
N LYS A 450 9.52 -13.58 3.93
CA LYS A 450 8.63 -12.42 3.75
C LYS A 450 7.17 -12.85 3.54
N ALA A 451 6.93 -14.01 2.91
CA ALA A 451 5.61 -14.59 2.74
C ALA A 451 5.10 -15.42 3.94
N ALA A 452 5.89 -15.60 5.00
CA ALA A 452 5.57 -16.55 6.06
C ALA A 452 4.23 -16.28 6.75
N ALA A 453 3.84 -15.02 6.92
CA ALA A 453 2.54 -14.66 7.49
C ALA A 453 1.37 -15.11 6.61
N PHE A 454 1.50 -14.92 5.29
CA PHE A 454 0.53 -15.39 4.30
C PHE A 454 0.44 -16.92 4.29
N LEU A 455 1.58 -17.62 4.21
CA LEU A 455 1.60 -19.08 4.20
C LEU A 455 0.92 -19.69 5.45
N ARG A 456 1.15 -19.10 6.63
CA ARG A 456 0.47 -19.50 7.86
C ARG A 456 -1.01 -19.14 7.87
N ALA A 457 -1.41 -18.05 7.22
CA ALA A 457 -2.81 -17.65 7.11
C ALA A 457 -3.59 -18.66 6.27
N VAL A 458 -3.07 -19.03 5.10
CA VAL A 458 -3.72 -19.96 4.15
C VAL A 458 -3.41 -21.45 4.43
N ARG A 459 -2.63 -21.75 5.48
CA ARG A 459 -2.12 -23.10 5.82
C ARG A 459 -1.42 -23.81 4.65
N ALA A 460 -0.69 -23.05 3.85
CA ALA A 460 0.12 -23.59 2.78
C ALA A 460 1.48 -24.08 3.30
N ARG A 461 1.90 -25.27 2.85
CA ARG A 461 3.28 -25.73 3.01
C ARG A 461 4.15 -25.09 1.92
N ARG A 462 5.41 -24.78 2.27
CA ARG A 462 6.41 -24.38 1.26
C ARG A 462 6.56 -25.51 0.23
N PRO A 463 6.62 -25.23 -1.08
CA PRO A 463 6.93 -26.23 -2.08
C PRO A 463 8.29 -26.87 -1.71
N GLU A 464 8.33 -28.19 -1.54
CA GLU A 464 9.54 -28.91 -1.11
C GLU A 464 10.73 -28.64 -2.04
N GLN A 465 11.94 -28.74 -1.48
CA GLN A 465 13.26 -28.48 -2.08
C GLN A 465 13.67 -29.40 -3.25
N ARG A 466 12.73 -29.97 -4.00
CA ARG A 466 13.04 -30.89 -5.10
C ARG A 466 13.67 -30.20 -6.30
#